data_AF-A0A9E5VYL2-F1
#
_entry.id   AF-A0A9E5VYL2-F1
#
_cell.length_a   1.000
_cell.length_b   1.000
_cell.length_c   1.000
_cell.angle_alpha   90.00
_cell.angle_beta   90.00
_cell.angle_gamma   90.00
#
_symmetry.space_group_name_H-M   'P 1'
#
loop_
_entity.id
_entity.type
_entity.pdbx_description
1 polymer ?
#
loop_
_entity_poly.entity_id
_entity_poly.type
_entity_poly.pdbx_seq_one_letter_code
_entity_poly.pdbx_strand_id
1 'polypeptide(L)'
;MSKYKMSIRQNRNVQDLVVRIMEQKGLTASEAVKDSVNLETHRLALKSSHNSFALQTWGLGYKYVKTLANPIIEVEFDALQERLIADIMEKKAVRKKTAVFFFLLRALDPLGYNLPP
;
A
#
# COMPACT_ATOMS: atom_id res chain seq x y z
N MET A 1 -7.84 -19.76 5.43
CA MET A 1 -6.97 -18.61 5.04
C MET A 1 -6.49 -17.94 6.32
N SER A 2 -5.25 -17.44 6.38
CA SER A 2 -4.69 -16.83 7.59
C SER A 2 -4.87 -15.31 7.55
N LYS A 3 -5.33 -14.72 8.66
CA LYS A 3 -5.39 -13.25 8.82
C LYS A 3 -3.99 -12.67 8.89
N TYR A 4 -3.71 -11.66 8.08
CA TYR A 4 -2.49 -10.86 8.14
C TYR A 4 -2.74 -9.62 8.99
N LYS A 5 -2.05 -9.52 10.13
CA LYS A 5 -2.13 -8.37 11.04
C LYS A 5 -0.95 -7.44 10.82
N MET A 6 -1.23 -6.19 10.51
CA MET A 6 -0.24 -5.18 10.19
C MET A 6 -0.42 -3.93 11.06
N SER A 7 0.61 -3.58 11.84
CA SER A 7 0.65 -2.31 12.58
C SER A 7 1.39 -1.23 11.79
N ILE A 8 0.77 -0.08 11.59
CA ILE A 8 1.33 1.09 10.90
C ILE A 8 1.36 2.34 11.78
N ARG A 9 1.28 2.17 13.12
CA ARG A 9 1.30 3.24 14.14
C ARG A 9 2.37 4.30 13.91
N GLN A 10 3.58 3.86 13.59
CA GLN A 10 4.75 4.73 13.43
C GLN A 10 4.95 5.22 11.99
N ASN A 11 4.14 4.78 11.02
CA ASN A 11 4.30 5.14 9.62
C ASN A 11 3.12 6.00 9.15
N ARG A 12 3.21 7.31 9.39
CA ARG A 12 2.16 8.28 9.00
C ARG A 12 1.94 8.33 7.49
N ASN A 13 3.00 8.18 6.71
CA ASN A 13 2.91 8.15 5.26
C ASN A 13 2.01 7.00 4.79
N VAL A 14 2.23 5.80 5.32
CA VAL A 14 1.40 4.64 4.98
C VAL A 14 -0.03 4.78 5.50
N GLN A 15 -0.23 5.40 6.68
CA GLN A 15 -1.58 5.69 7.14
C GLN A 15 -2.32 6.61 6.16
N ASP A 16 -1.65 7.65 5.66
CA ASP A 16 -2.22 8.58 4.69
C ASP A 16 -2.54 7.89 3.35
N LEU A 17 -1.68 6.97 2.87
CA LEU A 17 -1.98 6.14 1.71
C LEU A 17 -3.31 5.38 1.88
N VAL A 18 -3.47 4.70 3.02
CA VAL A 18 -4.68 3.93 3.32
C VAL A 18 -5.90 4.86 3.39
N VAL A 19 -5.80 5.99 4.11
CA VAL A 19 -6.91 6.95 4.23
C VAL A 19 -7.35 7.48 2.87
N ARG A 20 -6.41 7.81 1.98
CA ARG A 20 -6.75 8.30 0.64
C ARG A 20 -7.49 7.26 -0.18
N ILE A 21 -7.06 6.00 -0.16
CA ILE A 21 -7.77 4.92 -0.85
C ILE A 21 -9.17 4.74 -0.25
N MET A 22 -9.30 4.75 1.08
CA MET A 22 -10.58 4.66 1.78
C MET A 22 -11.56 5.76 1.34
N GLU A 23 -11.12 7.02 1.35
CA GLU A 23 -11.96 8.16 1.01
C GLU A 23 -12.36 8.18 -0.46
N GLN A 24 -11.43 7.87 -1.36
CA GLN A 24 -11.67 7.88 -2.81
C GLN A 24 -12.61 6.76 -3.27
N LYS A 25 -12.58 5.61 -2.57
CA LYS A 25 -13.34 4.42 -2.96
C LYS A 25 -14.48 4.05 -2.01
N GLY A 26 -14.67 4.79 -0.92
CA GLY A 26 -15.68 4.49 0.11
C GLY A 26 -15.42 3.18 0.86
N LEU A 27 -14.15 2.82 1.09
CA LEU A 27 -13.75 1.53 1.66
C LEU A 27 -13.36 1.64 3.14
N THR A 28 -13.44 0.53 3.87
CA THR A 28 -12.77 0.38 5.17
C THR A 28 -11.25 0.24 5.00
N ALA A 29 -10.48 0.38 6.09
CA ALA A 29 -9.02 0.25 6.04
C ALA A 29 -8.57 -1.15 5.57
N SER A 30 -9.29 -2.21 5.94
CA SER A 30 -8.98 -3.58 5.52
C SER A 30 -9.25 -3.78 4.03
N GLU A 31 -10.42 -3.29 3.56
CA GLU A 31 -10.79 -3.34 2.15
C GLU A 31 -9.85 -2.50 1.29
N ALA A 32 -9.43 -1.32 1.74
CA ALA A 32 -8.46 -0.49 1.03
C ALA A 32 -7.10 -1.20 0.85
N VAL A 33 -6.60 -1.86 1.90
CA VAL A 33 -5.38 -2.68 1.81
C VAL A 33 -5.58 -3.85 0.86
N LYS A 34 -6.72 -4.55 0.96
CA LYS A 34 -7.02 -5.69 0.09
C LYS A 34 -7.14 -5.27 -1.38
N ASP A 35 -7.92 -4.24 -1.67
CA ASP A 35 -8.14 -3.70 -3.01
C ASP A 35 -6.84 -3.20 -3.66
N SER A 36 -5.91 -2.67 -2.85
CA SER A 36 -4.59 -2.24 -3.35
C SER A 36 -3.72 -3.38 -3.89
N VAL A 37 -4.00 -4.64 -3.52
CA VAL A 37 -3.23 -5.81 -3.98
C VAL A 37 -3.95 -6.44 -5.18
N ASN A 38 -3.59 -5.98 -6.37
CA ASN A 38 -4.16 -6.47 -7.64
C ASN A 38 -3.11 -6.49 -8.76
N LEU A 39 -3.48 -6.98 -9.95
CA LEU A 39 -2.54 -7.13 -11.07
C LEU A 39 -2.01 -5.80 -11.62
N GLU A 40 -2.81 -4.73 -11.58
CA GLU A 40 -2.41 -3.42 -12.08
C GLU A 40 -1.33 -2.81 -11.19
N THR A 41 -1.61 -2.72 -9.90
CA THR A 41 -0.67 -2.23 -8.87
C THR A 41 0.58 -3.09 -8.75
N HIS A 42 0.47 -4.42 -8.97
CA HIS A 42 1.62 -5.33 -9.06
C HIS A 42 2.59 -4.92 -10.17
N ARG A 43 2.07 -4.70 -11.39
CA ARG A 43 2.88 -4.28 -12.54
C ARG A 43 3.58 -2.95 -12.28
N LEU A 44 2.87 -1.99 -11.68
CA LEU A 44 3.43 -0.69 -11.32
C LEU A 44 4.53 -0.83 -10.25
N ALA A 45 4.29 -1.65 -9.21
CA ALA A 45 5.25 -1.90 -8.14
C ALA A 45 6.51 -2.61 -8.66
N LEU A 46 6.38 -3.54 -9.62
CA LEU A 46 7.54 -4.18 -10.26
C LEU A 46 8.34 -3.22 -11.13
N LYS A 47 7.67 -2.40 -11.94
CA LYS A 47 8.33 -1.48 -12.89
C LYS A 47 9.16 -0.41 -12.18
N SER A 48 8.70 0.08 -11.04
CA SER A 48 9.40 1.15 -10.34
C SER A 48 10.62 0.67 -9.55
N SER A 49 11.76 1.30 -9.76
CA SER A 49 12.97 1.16 -8.93
C SER A 49 12.94 2.02 -7.67
N HIS A 50 11.97 2.94 -7.55
CA HIS A 50 11.99 4.00 -6.54
C HIS A 50 10.94 3.85 -5.43
N ASN A 51 10.21 2.73 -5.35
CA ASN A 51 9.10 2.59 -4.38
C ASN A 51 9.51 2.87 -2.92
N SER A 52 10.68 2.40 -2.49
CA SER A 52 11.18 2.66 -1.14
C SER A 52 11.42 4.16 -0.90
N PHE A 53 12.00 4.85 -1.87
CA PHE A 53 12.22 6.30 -1.80
C PHE A 53 10.88 7.05 -1.82
N ALA A 54 10.00 6.70 -2.76
CA ALA A 54 8.67 7.27 -2.88
C ALA A 54 7.82 7.11 -1.60
N LEU A 55 7.91 5.97 -0.90
CA LEU A 55 7.29 5.78 0.41
C LEU A 55 7.85 6.72 1.49
N GLN A 56 9.17 6.94 1.50
CA GLN A 56 9.83 7.82 2.46
C GLN A 56 9.51 9.30 2.19
N THR A 57 9.43 9.68 0.92
CA THR A 57 9.11 11.05 0.50
C THR A 57 7.63 11.31 0.34
N TRP A 58 6.78 10.29 0.50
CA TRP A 58 5.33 10.45 0.50
C TRP A 58 4.92 11.50 1.54
N GLY A 59 3.94 12.33 1.20
CA GLY A 59 3.49 13.37 2.13
C GLY A 59 4.36 14.63 2.16
N LEU A 60 5.62 14.61 1.71
CA LEU A 60 6.49 15.80 1.73
C LEU A 60 5.95 16.95 0.87
N GLY A 61 5.20 16.63 -0.19
CA GLY A 61 4.51 17.62 -1.04
C GLY A 61 3.10 17.98 -0.56
N TYR A 62 2.57 17.33 0.49
CA TYR A 62 1.20 17.53 0.97
C TYR A 62 1.19 18.29 2.30
N LYS A 63 0.45 19.40 2.35
CA LYS A 63 0.34 20.27 3.53
C LYS A 63 -0.24 19.55 4.77
N TYR A 64 -1.00 18.46 4.57
CA TYR A 64 -1.60 17.66 5.63
C TYR A 64 -1.53 16.17 5.30
N VAL A 65 -0.90 15.39 6.19
CA VAL A 65 -0.86 13.92 6.17
C VAL A 65 -1.97 13.41 7.08
N LYS A 66 -2.89 12.61 6.56
CA LYS A 66 -4.02 12.04 7.32
C LYS A 66 -3.58 10.76 8.05
N THR A 67 -4.18 10.52 9.21
CA THR A 67 -3.88 9.35 10.04
C THR A 67 -5.13 8.54 10.34
N LEU A 68 -4.96 7.23 10.54
CA LEU A 68 -6.07 6.35 10.92
C LEU A 68 -6.37 6.48 12.41
N ALA A 69 -7.64 6.45 12.79
CA ALA A 69 -8.05 6.35 14.19
C ALA A 69 -7.52 5.05 14.84
N ASN A 70 -7.56 3.93 14.11
CA ASN A 70 -6.94 2.66 14.51
C ASN A 70 -5.89 2.21 13.48
N PRO A 71 -4.58 2.44 13.74
CA PRO A 71 -3.48 2.09 12.83
C PRO A 71 -3.02 0.62 12.97
N ILE A 72 -3.93 -0.29 13.31
CA ILE A 72 -3.75 -1.74 13.23
C ILE A 72 -4.80 -2.27 12.26
N ILE A 73 -4.33 -2.88 11.17
CA ILE A 73 -5.20 -3.40 10.11
C ILE A 73 -5.05 -4.92 10.08
N GLU A 74 -6.19 -5.61 10.10
CA GLU A 74 -6.28 -7.05 9.89
C GLU A 74 -6.93 -7.29 8.54
N VAL A 75 -6.25 -8.03 7.66
CA VAL A 75 -6.68 -8.28 6.29
C VAL A 75 -6.48 -9.75 5.93
N GLU A 76 -7.40 -10.29 5.13
CA GLU A 76 -7.30 -11.63 4.55
C GLU A 76 -7.11 -11.51 3.04
N PHE A 77 -5.92 -11.93 2.59
CA PHE A 77 -5.58 -12.01 1.18
C PHE A 77 -5.99 -13.37 0.61
N ASP A 78 -6.51 -13.36 -0.61
CA ASP A 78 -6.76 -14.59 -1.35
C ASP A 78 -5.44 -15.17 -1.94
N ALA A 79 -5.54 -16.34 -2.58
CA ALA A 79 -4.38 -17.04 -3.12
C ALA A 79 -3.66 -16.25 -4.24
N LEU A 80 -4.38 -15.48 -5.05
CA LEU A 80 -3.78 -14.64 -6.08
C LEU A 80 -3.02 -13.48 -5.42
N GLN A 81 -3.65 -12.80 -4.47
CA GLN A 81 -3.05 -11.69 -3.74
C GLN A 81 -1.79 -12.10 -2.98
N GLU A 82 -1.81 -13.24 -2.29
CA GLU A 82 -0.62 -13.81 -1.63
C GLU A 82 0.51 -14.07 -2.63
N ARG A 83 0.20 -14.58 -3.83
CA ARG A 83 1.20 -14.80 -4.88
C ARG A 83 1.80 -13.49 -5.40
N LEU A 84 0.99 -12.45 -5.61
CA LEU A 84 1.47 -11.14 -6.05
C LEU A 84 2.38 -10.50 -5.00
N ILE A 85 2.01 -10.62 -3.72
CA ILE A 85 2.84 -10.14 -2.61
C ILE A 85 4.17 -10.89 -2.55
N ALA A 86 4.14 -12.22 -2.67
CA ALA A 86 5.35 -13.05 -2.65
C ALA A 86 6.32 -12.71 -3.80
N ASP A 87 5.79 -12.45 -5.00
CA ASP A 87 6.62 -12.05 -6.14
C ASP A 87 7.31 -10.70 -5.91
N ILE A 88 6.62 -9.69 -5.35
CA ILE A 88 7.26 -8.43 -4.97
C ILE A 88 8.33 -8.65 -3.89
N MET A 89 8.05 -9.49 -2.89
CA MET A 89 9.02 -9.81 -1.84
C MET A 89 10.31 -10.39 -2.42
N GLU A 90 10.20 -11.34 -3.37
CA GLU A 90 11.33 -11.96 -4.06
C GLU A 90 12.07 -10.95 -4.94
N LYS A 91 11.36 -10.31 -5.89
CA LYS A 91 11.99 -9.45 -6.91
C LYS A 91 12.60 -8.17 -6.34
N LYS A 92 12.07 -7.65 -5.22
CA LYS A 92 12.58 -6.43 -4.58
C LYS A 92 13.37 -6.72 -3.29
N ALA A 93 13.53 -7.98 -2.91
CA ALA A 93 14.19 -8.40 -1.67
C ALA A 93 13.65 -7.69 -0.42
N VAL A 94 12.32 -7.62 -0.28
CA VAL A 94 11.64 -6.93 0.82
C VAL A 94 10.74 -7.87 1.64
N ARG A 95 10.44 -7.49 2.88
CA ARG A 95 9.49 -8.23 3.73
C ARG A 95 8.05 -7.98 3.26
N LYS A 96 7.14 -8.93 3.56
CA LYS A 96 5.70 -8.87 3.25
C LYS A 96 5.07 -7.50 3.54
N LYS A 97 5.35 -6.93 4.71
CA LYS A 97 4.85 -5.60 5.12
C LYS A 97 5.23 -4.50 4.12
N THR A 98 6.49 -4.45 3.73
CA THR A 98 7.01 -3.47 2.76
C THR A 98 6.45 -3.73 1.35
N ALA A 99 6.31 -4.99 0.95
CA ALA A 99 5.66 -5.34 -0.31
C ALA A 99 4.23 -4.79 -0.36
N VAL A 100 3.42 -5.02 0.68
CA VAL A 100 2.06 -4.44 0.81
C VAL A 100 2.07 -2.91 0.75
N PHE A 101 3.10 -2.25 1.29
CA PHE A 101 3.21 -0.79 1.19
C PHE A 101 3.47 -0.32 -0.24
N PHE A 102 4.20 -1.08 -1.06
CA PHE A 102 4.36 -0.75 -2.48
C PHE A 102 3.04 -0.85 -3.23
N PHE A 103 2.20 -1.85 -2.90
CA PHE A 103 0.85 -1.96 -3.45
C PHE A 103 -0.03 -0.75 -3.07
N LEU A 104 -0.07 -0.39 -1.79
CA LEU A 104 -0.79 0.80 -1.30
C LEU A 104 -0.34 2.08 -1.99
N LEU A 105 0.97 2.24 -2.16
CA LEU A 105 1.56 3.39 -2.83
C LEU A 105 1.05 3.49 -4.28
N ARG A 106 1.11 2.38 -5.02
CA ARG A 106 0.74 2.33 -6.45
C ARG A 106 -0.76 2.30 -6.70
N ALA A 107 -1.57 1.94 -5.71
CA ALA A 107 -3.02 2.03 -5.81
C ALA A 107 -3.53 3.48 -5.93
N LEU A 108 -2.70 4.47 -5.61
CA LEU A 108 -3.04 5.89 -5.77
C LEU A 108 -2.71 6.46 -7.16
N ASP A 109 -1.83 5.81 -7.93
CA ASP A 109 -1.50 6.22 -9.30
C ASP A 109 -2.78 6.39 -10.17
N PRO A 110 -3.69 5.39 -10.28
CA PRO A 110 -4.92 5.55 -11.05
C PRO A 110 -5.92 6.55 -10.44
N LEU A 111 -5.70 7.00 -9.20
CA LEU A 111 -6.52 8.01 -8.53
C LEU A 111 -5.98 9.44 -8.73
N GLY A 112 -4.98 9.61 -9.61
CA GLY A 112 -4.41 10.91 -9.95
C GLY A 112 -3.27 11.37 -9.03
N TYR A 113 -2.84 10.53 -8.08
CA TYR A 113 -1.66 10.80 -7.25
C TYR A 113 -0.40 10.24 -7.90
N ASN A 114 -0.07 10.79 -9.08
CA ASN A 114 1.02 10.27 -9.89
C ASN A 114 2.36 10.41 -9.18
N LEU A 115 2.97 9.26 -8.87
CA LEU A 115 4.34 9.19 -8.38
C LEU A 115 5.33 9.15 -9.53
N PRO A 116 6.55 9.68 -9.36
CA PRO A 116 7.59 9.51 -10.37
C PRO A 116 7.79 8.00 -10.66
N PRO A 117 8.04 7.64 -11.93
CA PRO A 117 8.22 6.25 -12.35
C PRO A 117 9.35 5.53 -11.59
#